data_AF-A0A2P8CW91-F1
#
_entry.id   AF-A0A2P8CW91-F1
#
_cell.length_a   1.000
_cell.length_b   1.000
_cell.length_c   1.000
_cell.angle_alpha   90.00
_cell.angle_beta   90.00
_cell.angle_gamma   90.00
#
_symmetry.space_group_name_H-M   'P 1'
#
loop_
_entity.id
_entity.type
_entity.pdbx_description
1 polymer ?
#
loop_
_entity_poly.entity_id
_entity_poly.type
_entity_poly.pdbx_seq_one_letter_code
_entity_poly.pdbx_strand_id
1 'polypeptide(L)'
;MKTRIRLFLLCCLYQVALYGQRAVYTEGVYSNIKELKGNVPFATPDLAIIHRSQEQIDKFGGNNYNIFIKGDSASVRKIGKKYFAVSDGKTLFLNCRKLGIGFGFTDVLASGRYLAFKAYLPQHYVDDVAGYGALFGFMPVMSYPDMRRYDYNTVQFPFLWTLDIHSGRAMVLTYGGMLKLLESHAELKEAFINEKEKGAEEMMLLYIRKLNAL
;
A
#
# COMPACT_ATOMS: atom_id res chain seq x y z
N MET A 1 23.63 -8.12 -37.17
CA MET A 1 23.81 -7.92 -35.70
C MET A 1 23.02 -6.71 -35.17
N LYS A 2 23.14 -5.51 -35.76
CA LYS A 2 22.45 -4.28 -35.31
C LYS A 2 20.91 -4.39 -35.25
N THR A 3 20.27 -5.13 -36.16
CA THR A 3 18.81 -5.29 -36.21
C THR A 3 18.27 -6.20 -35.11
N ARG A 4 19.02 -7.25 -34.71
CA ARG A 4 18.64 -8.17 -33.62
C ARG A 4 18.77 -7.51 -32.25
N ILE A 5 19.79 -6.66 -32.06
CA ILE A 5 19.97 -5.86 -30.84
C ILE A 5 18.85 -4.81 -30.69
N ARG A 6 18.45 -4.16 -31.80
CA ARG A 6 17.31 -3.22 -31.81
C ARG A 6 15.98 -3.91 -31.46
N LEU A 7 15.73 -5.11 -31.98
CA LEU A 7 14.52 -5.88 -31.68
C LEU A 7 14.49 -6.33 -30.20
N PHE A 8 15.63 -6.74 -29.66
CA PHE A 8 15.75 -7.12 -28.25
C PHE A 8 15.53 -5.94 -27.29
N LEU A 9 16.12 -4.78 -27.59
CA LEU A 9 15.89 -3.54 -26.83
C LEU A 9 14.42 -3.07 -26.91
N LEU A 10 13.77 -3.21 -28.07
CA LEU A 10 12.34 -2.88 -28.21
C LEU A 10 11.46 -3.79 -27.35
N CYS A 11 11.74 -5.10 -27.32
CA CYS A 11 11.02 -6.04 -26.46
C CYS A 11 11.23 -5.77 -24.96
N CYS A 12 12.46 -5.45 -24.53
CA CYS A 12 12.72 -5.07 -23.14
C CYS A 12 11.95 -3.79 -22.74
N LEU A 13 11.91 -2.77 -23.61
CA LEU A 13 11.16 -1.54 -23.36
C LEU A 13 9.64 -1.79 -23.31
N TYR A 14 9.13 -2.72 -24.13
CA TYR A 14 7.72 -3.09 -24.11
C TYR A 14 7.33 -3.83 -22.82
N GLN A 15 8.18 -4.73 -22.34
CA GLN A 15 7.94 -5.42 -21.06
C GLN A 15 7.98 -4.43 -19.88
N VAL A 16 8.93 -3.49 -19.85
CA VAL A 16 8.99 -2.44 -18.81
C VAL A 16 7.73 -1.56 -18.82
N ALA A 17 7.19 -1.24 -20.00
CA ALA A 17 5.97 -0.44 -20.13
C ALA A 17 4.71 -1.16 -19.64
N LEU A 18 4.60 -2.49 -19.84
CA LEU A 18 3.46 -3.29 -19.39
C LEU A 18 3.44 -3.50 -17.87
N TYR A 19 4.59 -3.68 -17.22
CA TYR A 19 4.68 -3.86 -15.76
C TYR A 19 4.57 -2.54 -14.96
N GLY A 20 4.58 -1.39 -15.64
CA GLY A 20 4.63 -0.07 -15.01
C GLY A 20 3.31 0.71 -14.94
N GLN A 21 2.25 0.27 -15.62
CA GLN A 21 1.00 1.02 -15.66
C GLN A 21 0.23 0.86 -14.35
N ARG A 22 0.26 1.89 -13.51
CA ARG A 22 -0.67 2.03 -12.40
C ARG A 22 -2.08 2.15 -12.98
N ALA A 23 -3.02 1.37 -12.45
CA ALA A 23 -4.44 1.60 -12.69
C ALA A 23 -4.76 3.06 -12.33
N VAL A 24 -5.29 3.80 -13.31
CA VAL A 24 -5.71 5.19 -13.16
C VAL A 24 -7.13 5.19 -12.60
N TYR A 25 -7.28 5.76 -11.42
CA TYR A 25 -8.58 5.90 -10.77
C TYR A 25 -9.25 7.20 -11.20
N THR A 26 -10.54 7.15 -11.48
CA THR A 26 -11.33 8.34 -11.80
C THR A 26 -11.31 9.28 -10.60
N GLU A 27 -11.10 10.57 -10.86
CA GLU A 27 -11.12 11.61 -9.83
C GLU A 27 -12.44 11.57 -9.06
N GLY A 28 -12.36 11.71 -7.73
CA GLY A 28 -13.52 11.73 -6.85
C GLY A 28 -13.34 10.92 -5.57
N VAL A 29 -14.45 10.75 -4.84
CA VAL A 29 -14.51 10.00 -3.59
C VAL A 29 -15.19 8.66 -3.80
N TYR A 30 -14.62 7.61 -3.23
CA TYR A 30 -15.20 6.27 -3.20
C TYR A 30 -15.73 6.03 -1.79
N SER A 31 -17.03 5.84 -1.64
CA SER A 31 -17.70 5.60 -0.36
C SER A 31 -17.46 4.19 0.18
N ASN A 32 -17.21 3.23 -0.71
CA ASN A 32 -17.01 1.83 -0.36
C ASN A 32 -16.07 1.13 -1.36
N ILE A 33 -15.70 -0.10 -1.05
CA ILE A 33 -14.77 -0.88 -1.86
C ILE A 33 -15.38 -1.34 -3.20
N LYS A 34 -16.71 -1.48 -3.30
CA LYS A 34 -17.37 -1.86 -4.54
C LYS A 34 -17.22 -0.77 -5.59
N GLU A 35 -17.42 0.48 -5.19
CA GLU A 35 -17.16 1.67 -6.02
C GLU A 35 -15.69 1.75 -6.44
N LEU A 36 -14.77 1.51 -5.50
CA LEU A 36 -13.33 1.50 -5.79
C LEU A 36 -12.97 0.42 -6.80
N LYS A 37 -13.47 -0.81 -6.60
CA LYS A 37 -13.26 -1.94 -7.51
C LYS A 37 -13.81 -1.65 -8.91
N GLY A 38 -14.96 -0.99 -8.99
CA GLY A 38 -15.58 -0.61 -10.26
C GLY A 38 -14.97 0.62 -10.93
N ASN A 39 -14.06 1.33 -10.24
CA ASN A 39 -13.57 2.64 -10.65
C ASN A 39 -14.72 3.64 -10.92
N VAL A 40 -15.76 3.61 -10.10
CA VAL A 40 -16.94 4.50 -10.20
C VAL A 40 -17.04 5.32 -8.91
N PRO A 41 -16.53 6.57 -8.89
CA PRO A 41 -16.60 7.41 -7.70
C PRO A 41 -18.06 7.78 -7.37
N PHE A 42 -18.36 7.89 -6.08
CA PHE A 42 -19.66 8.34 -5.59
C PHE A 42 -19.94 9.80 -5.93
N ALA A 43 -18.92 10.65 -5.85
CA ALA A 43 -19.02 12.09 -6.12
C ALA A 43 -17.63 12.69 -6.39
N THR A 44 -17.59 13.92 -6.90
CA THR A 44 -16.37 14.71 -7.16
C THR A 44 -16.41 16.03 -6.37
N PRO A 45 -16.33 16.00 -5.02
CA PRO A 45 -16.27 17.23 -4.23
C PRO A 45 -14.94 17.97 -4.46
N ASP A 46 -14.95 19.29 -4.29
CA ASP A 46 -13.71 20.10 -4.26
C ASP A 46 -12.95 19.83 -2.95
N LEU A 47 -11.86 19.08 -3.04
CA LEU A 47 -11.08 18.60 -1.90
C LEU A 47 -9.69 19.23 -1.86
N ALA A 48 -9.23 19.52 -0.65
CA ALA A 48 -7.83 19.79 -0.35
C ALA A 48 -7.20 18.53 0.27
N ILE A 49 -6.09 18.08 -0.33
CA ILE A 49 -5.28 16.95 0.13
C ILE A 49 -3.97 17.52 0.67
N ILE A 50 -3.75 17.41 1.98
CA ILE A 50 -2.61 18.01 2.65
C ILE A 50 -1.80 16.91 3.33
N HIS A 51 -0.50 16.85 2.98
CA HIS A 51 0.46 16.01 3.69
C HIS A 51 0.62 16.53 5.12
N ARG A 52 0.50 15.63 6.10
CA ARG A 52 0.68 15.95 7.52
C ARG A 52 2.16 16.10 7.82
N SER A 53 2.51 17.02 8.72
CA SER A 53 3.89 17.11 9.19
C SER A 53 4.26 15.88 10.04
N GLN A 54 5.56 15.57 10.13
CA GLN A 54 6.03 14.52 11.02
C GLN A 54 5.56 14.81 12.47
N GLU A 55 5.70 16.05 12.94
CA GLU A 55 5.19 16.46 14.27
C GLU A 55 3.70 16.13 14.50
N GLN A 56 2.85 16.30 13.47
CA GLN A 56 1.44 15.93 13.55
C GLN A 56 1.24 14.42 13.62
N ILE A 57 2.05 13.66 12.91
CA ILE A 57 2.03 12.19 12.95
C ILE A 57 2.53 11.72 14.32
N ASP A 58 3.58 12.34 14.85
CA ASP A 58 4.18 11.95 16.13
C ASP A 58 3.23 12.23 17.29
N LYS A 59 2.55 13.37 17.26
CA LYS A 59 1.65 13.80 18.32
C LYS A 59 0.30 13.09 18.31
N PHE A 60 -0.24 12.80 17.13
CA PHE A 60 -1.61 12.28 16.99
C PHE A 60 -1.69 10.87 16.38
N GLY A 61 -0.55 10.29 16.01
CA GLY A 61 -0.46 9.05 15.26
C GLY A 61 -1.07 9.15 13.85
N GLY A 62 -1.22 7.99 13.22
CA GLY A 62 -1.91 7.82 11.95
C GLY A 62 -1.01 8.01 10.72
N ASN A 63 -1.63 8.37 9.60
CA ASN A 63 -1.04 8.26 8.27
C ASN A 63 -0.85 9.64 7.62
N ASN A 64 -0.25 9.64 6.42
CA ASN A 64 0.44 10.76 5.82
C ASN A 64 -0.45 11.93 5.39
N TYR A 65 -1.74 11.72 5.13
CA TYR A 65 -2.59 12.77 4.55
C TYR A 65 -3.86 13.05 5.37
N ASN A 66 -4.17 14.34 5.46
CA ASN A 66 -5.50 14.83 5.77
C ASN A 66 -6.20 15.26 4.49
N ILE A 67 -7.46 14.86 4.35
CA ILE A 67 -8.30 15.24 3.22
C ILE A 67 -9.56 15.91 3.75
N PHE A 68 -9.89 17.09 3.21
CA PHE A 68 -11.03 17.89 3.62
C PHE A 68 -11.64 18.64 2.44
N ILE A 69 -12.88 19.09 2.59
CA ILE A 69 -13.55 19.97 1.63
C ILE A 69 -12.83 21.32 1.64
N LYS A 70 -12.50 21.85 0.46
CA LYS A 70 -11.79 23.13 0.35
C LYS A 70 -12.60 24.24 1.04
N GLY A 71 -11.93 25.01 1.90
CA GLY A 71 -12.58 26.03 2.74
C GLY A 71 -13.22 25.50 4.04
N ASP A 72 -13.27 24.19 4.26
CA ASP A 72 -13.79 23.56 5.49
C ASP A 72 -12.81 22.52 6.02
N SER A 73 -11.77 22.99 6.72
CA SER A 73 -10.78 22.12 7.37
C SER A 73 -11.35 21.26 8.51
N ALA A 74 -12.52 21.63 9.07
CA ALA A 74 -13.19 20.84 10.09
C ALA A 74 -13.83 19.55 9.50
N SER A 75 -14.02 19.49 8.18
CA SER A 75 -14.59 18.32 7.51
C SER A 75 -13.70 17.08 7.50
N VAL A 76 -12.41 17.15 7.89
CA VAL A 76 -11.48 16.00 7.93
C VAL A 76 -12.12 14.78 8.64
N ARG A 77 -12.77 15.01 9.78
CA ARG A 77 -13.42 13.93 10.55
C ARG A 77 -14.62 13.33 9.80
N LYS A 78 -15.39 14.16 9.10
CA LYS A 78 -16.55 13.74 8.30
C LYS A 78 -16.10 12.93 7.09
N ILE A 79 -15.10 13.41 6.35
CA ILE A 79 -14.48 12.72 5.22
C ILE A 79 -13.93 11.35 5.66
N GLY A 80 -13.10 11.32 6.71
CA GLY A 80 -12.51 10.08 7.23
C GLY A 80 -13.53 9.07 7.79
N LYS A 81 -14.73 9.50 8.17
CA LYS A 81 -15.83 8.60 8.56
C LYS A 81 -16.61 8.08 7.35
N LYS A 82 -16.76 8.89 6.30
CA LYS A 82 -17.68 8.60 5.19
C LYS A 82 -17.01 7.80 4.09
N TYR A 83 -15.87 8.26 3.58
CA TYR A 83 -15.30 7.75 2.34
C TYR A 83 -14.22 6.69 2.59
N PHE A 84 -14.19 5.67 1.73
CA PHE A 84 -13.21 4.59 1.70
C PHE A 84 -11.90 5.01 1.03
N ALA A 85 -11.98 5.76 -0.06
CA ALA A 85 -10.82 6.27 -0.77
C ALA A 85 -11.15 7.60 -1.45
N VAL A 86 -10.11 8.31 -1.87
CA VAL A 86 -10.18 9.55 -2.65
C VAL A 86 -9.16 9.46 -3.77
N SER A 87 -9.50 9.89 -4.98
CA SER A 87 -8.54 10.08 -6.05
C SER A 87 -8.59 11.50 -6.58
N ASP A 88 -7.42 12.08 -6.85
CA ASP A 88 -7.25 13.36 -7.56
C ASP A 88 -7.04 13.17 -9.07
N GLY A 89 -7.36 11.97 -9.60
CA GLY A 89 -7.12 11.58 -10.99
C GLY A 89 -5.68 11.16 -11.30
N LYS A 90 -4.73 11.35 -10.37
CA LYS A 90 -3.32 10.95 -10.53
C LYS A 90 -2.88 9.95 -9.47
N THR A 91 -3.29 10.20 -8.24
CA THR A 91 -2.98 9.44 -7.04
C THR A 91 -4.28 8.93 -6.44
N LEU A 92 -4.24 7.69 -5.96
CA LEU A 92 -5.30 7.13 -5.13
C LEU A 92 -4.85 7.21 -3.67
N PHE A 93 -5.72 7.73 -2.81
CA PHE A 93 -5.52 7.86 -1.38
C PHE A 93 -6.50 6.93 -0.66
N LEU A 94 -5.98 5.99 0.13
CA LEU A 94 -6.77 5.05 0.91
C LEU A 94 -7.02 5.57 2.32
N ASN A 95 -8.26 5.43 2.79
CA ASN A 95 -8.62 5.76 4.17
C ASN A 95 -8.20 4.62 5.11
N CYS A 96 -7.11 4.80 5.84
CA CYS A 96 -6.60 3.80 6.77
C CYS A 96 -7.59 3.48 7.90
N ARG A 97 -8.52 4.39 8.22
CA ARG A 97 -9.54 4.14 9.25
C ARG A 97 -10.52 3.08 8.79
N LYS A 98 -10.86 3.07 7.50
CA LYS A 98 -11.77 2.08 6.90
C LYS A 98 -11.15 0.70 6.79
N LEU A 99 -9.82 0.64 6.88
CA LEU A 99 -9.04 -0.60 6.89
C LEU A 99 -8.67 -1.07 8.31
N GLY A 100 -9.01 -0.30 9.36
CA GLY A 100 -8.60 -0.60 10.73
C GLY A 100 -7.12 -0.29 11.03
N ILE A 101 -6.43 0.42 10.15
CA ILE A 101 -4.97 0.69 10.18
C ILE A 101 -4.65 2.04 10.87
N GLY A 102 -5.67 2.81 11.24
CA GLY A 102 -5.53 4.04 12.04
C GLY A 102 -6.13 5.27 11.36
N PHE A 103 -5.78 6.46 11.84
CA PHE A 103 -6.31 7.72 11.32
C PHE A 103 -5.58 8.18 10.04
N GLY A 104 -6.27 8.98 9.22
CA GLY A 104 -5.69 9.63 8.04
C GLY A 104 -5.73 8.78 6.78
N PHE A 105 -5.19 9.34 5.71
CA PHE A 105 -5.09 8.72 4.41
C PHE A 105 -3.63 8.44 4.05
N THR A 106 -3.42 7.51 3.12
CA THR A 106 -2.11 7.20 2.54
C THR A 106 -2.22 7.03 1.03
N ASP A 107 -1.16 7.38 0.31
CA ASP A 107 -1.09 7.21 -1.13
C ASP A 107 -0.81 5.75 -1.52
N VAL A 108 -1.30 5.37 -2.71
CA VAL A 108 -1.12 4.04 -3.27
C VAL A 108 0.13 4.00 -4.16
N LEU A 109 1.04 3.07 -3.85
CA LEU A 109 2.34 2.90 -4.49
C LEU A 109 2.30 1.97 -5.71
N ALA A 110 1.37 1.00 -5.70
CA ALA A 110 1.06 0.11 -6.82
C ALA A 110 -0.44 -0.20 -6.83
N SER A 111 -1.04 -0.24 -8.01
CA SER A 111 -2.48 -0.43 -8.19
C SER A 111 -2.81 -1.49 -9.24
N GLY A 112 -3.96 -2.13 -9.06
CA GLY A 112 -4.47 -3.29 -9.81
C GLY A 112 -5.48 -4.01 -8.92
N ARG A 113 -5.54 -5.35 -8.96
CA ARG A 113 -6.31 -6.13 -7.96
C ARG A 113 -5.78 -5.91 -6.55
N TYR A 114 -4.46 -5.86 -6.40
CA TYR A 114 -3.79 -5.62 -5.14
C TYR A 114 -3.31 -4.18 -5.09
N LEU A 115 -3.76 -3.42 -4.10
CA LEU A 115 -3.23 -2.08 -3.82
C LEU A 115 -2.10 -2.20 -2.82
N ALA A 116 -0.91 -1.70 -3.16
CA ALA A 116 0.18 -1.57 -2.20
C ALA A 116 0.30 -0.13 -1.70
N PHE A 117 0.47 0.04 -0.40
CA PHE A 117 0.54 1.35 0.24
C PHE A 117 1.34 1.28 1.54
N LYS A 118 1.80 2.42 2.03
CA LYS A 118 2.53 2.51 3.30
C LYS A 118 1.65 3.05 4.39
N ALA A 119 1.61 2.39 5.54
CA ALA A 119 0.77 2.80 6.64
C ALA A 119 1.34 2.37 7.99
N TYR A 120 0.96 3.12 9.02
CA TYR A 120 1.32 2.81 10.41
C TYR A 120 0.78 1.43 10.82
N LEU A 121 1.47 0.73 11.73
CA LEU A 121 1.05 -0.58 12.23
C LEU A 121 0.26 -0.42 13.55
N PRO A 122 -1.06 -0.71 13.59
CA PRO A 122 -1.80 -0.68 14.83
C PRO A 122 -1.30 -1.72 15.83
N GLN A 123 -1.45 -1.43 17.13
CA GLN A 123 -1.00 -2.31 18.22
C GLN A 123 -1.48 -3.77 18.07
N HIS A 124 -2.73 -3.98 17.64
CA HIS A 124 -3.31 -5.31 17.51
C HIS A 124 -2.77 -6.14 16.34
N TYR A 125 -2.01 -5.53 15.42
CA TYR A 125 -1.31 -6.25 14.35
C TYR A 125 0.14 -6.59 14.71
N VAL A 126 0.66 -6.12 15.85
CA VAL A 126 2.05 -6.34 16.25
C VAL A 126 2.34 -7.82 16.50
N ASP A 127 1.43 -8.52 17.19
CA ASP A 127 1.59 -9.95 17.47
C ASP A 127 1.58 -10.78 16.19
N ASP A 128 0.71 -10.43 15.23
CA ASP A 128 0.67 -11.06 13.92
C ASP A 128 1.99 -10.86 13.16
N VAL A 129 2.46 -9.62 13.05
CA VAL A 129 3.72 -9.30 12.33
C VAL A 129 4.93 -9.95 13.02
N ALA A 130 4.99 -9.95 14.35
CA ALA A 130 6.05 -10.61 15.11
C ALA A 130 6.04 -12.14 14.86
N GLY A 131 4.85 -12.75 14.85
CA GLY A 131 4.68 -14.17 14.51
C GLY A 131 5.18 -14.49 13.09
N TYR A 132 4.77 -13.71 12.08
CA TYR A 132 5.24 -13.88 10.70
C TYR A 132 6.75 -13.63 10.55
N GLY A 133 7.28 -12.61 11.24
CA GLY A 133 8.72 -12.31 11.24
C GLY A 133 9.56 -13.45 11.83
N ALA A 134 9.08 -14.07 12.91
CA ALA A 134 9.70 -15.24 13.54
C ALA A 134 9.60 -16.50 12.67
N LEU A 135 8.46 -16.74 12.01
CA LEU A 135 8.26 -17.92 11.14
C LEU A 135 9.11 -17.90 9.87
N PHE A 136 9.42 -16.71 9.33
CA PHE A 136 10.10 -16.57 8.04
C PHE A 136 11.54 -16.04 8.14
N GLY A 137 12.09 -15.83 9.34
CA GLY A 137 13.52 -15.59 9.57
C GLY A 137 14.09 -14.26 9.01
N PHE A 138 13.25 -13.30 8.64
CA PHE A 138 13.66 -12.05 7.98
C PHE A 138 13.73 -10.81 8.88
N MET A 139 13.41 -10.93 10.17
CA MET A 139 13.64 -9.85 11.11
C MET A 139 15.05 -10.01 11.69
N PRO A 140 16.05 -9.17 11.32
CA PRO A 140 17.20 -9.00 12.16
C PRO A 140 16.68 -8.39 13.46
N VAL A 141 16.54 -9.24 14.48
CA VAL A 141 16.57 -8.94 15.91
C VAL A 141 16.48 -7.44 16.23
N MET A 142 15.30 -6.84 16.08
CA MET A 142 14.81 -6.04 17.20
C MET A 142 14.38 -7.07 18.21
N SER A 143 15.24 -7.32 19.20
CA SER A 143 14.98 -8.32 20.22
C SER A 143 13.56 -8.14 20.73
N TYR A 144 12.80 -9.23 20.88
CA TYR A 144 11.43 -9.23 21.42
C TYR A 144 11.21 -8.35 22.68
N PRO A 145 12.22 -8.15 23.57
CA PRO A 145 12.17 -7.18 24.66
C PRO A 145 12.22 -5.69 24.24
N ASP A 146 12.89 -5.34 23.13
CA ASP A 146 13.00 -3.96 22.62
C ASP A 146 11.74 -3.50 21.89
N MET A 147 11.02 -4.41 21.21
CA MET A 147 9.68 -4.08 20.71
C MET A 147 8.67 -3.81 21.84
N ARG A 148 8.88 -4.35 23.05
CA ARG A 148 8.06 -4.05 24.25
C ARG A 148 8.54 -2.87 25.08
N ARG A 149 9.79 -2.44 24.88
CA ARG A 149 10.40 -1.28 25.54
C ARG A 149 10.30 0.00 24.73
N TYR A 150 10.08 -0.10 23.43
CA TYR A 150 9.66 1.05 22.64
C TYR A 150 8.29 1.48 23.13
N ASP A 151 8.20 2.72 23.63
CA ASP A 151 6.90 3.36 23.82
C ASP A 151 6.17 3.29 22.49
N TYR A 152 5.09 2.50 22.42
CA TYR A 152 4.36 2.24 21.17
C TYR A 152 3.75 3.51 20.55
N ASN A 153 3.74 4.62 21.29
CA ASN A 153 3.49 5.96 20.74
C ASN A 153 4.63 6.46 19.81
N THR A 154 5.74 5.72 19.66
CA THR A 154 6.96 6.16 18.96
C THR A 154 7.45 5.22 17.83
N VAL A 155 6.90 4.01 17.66
CA VAL A 155 7.25 3.15 16.51
C VAL A 155 6.53 3.67 15.26
N GLN A 156 7.07 4.74 14.67
CA GLN A 156 6.46 5.53 13.60
C GLN A 156 6.92 5.13 12.19
N PHE A 157 7.43 3.92 11.99
CA PHE A 157 7.85 3.50 10.65
C PHE A 157 6.63 2.95 9.89
N PRO A 158 6.23 3.57 8.77
CA PRO A 158 5.13 3.04 7.98
C PRO A 158 5.57 1.74 7.31
N PHE A 159 4.84 0.66 7.60
CA PHE A 159 5.05 -0.65 7.02
C PHE A 159 4.44 -0.69 5.62
N LEU A 160 4.95 -1.57 4.76
CA LEU A 160 4.31 -1.85 3.48
C LEU A 160 3.09 -2.76 3.71
N TRP A 161 1.94 -2.36 3.18
CA TRP A 161 0.69 -3.09 3.22
C TRP A 161 0.24 -3.46 1.81
N THR A 162 -0.64 -4.45 1.75
CA THR A 162 -1.42 -4.79 0.56
C THR A 162 -2.90 -4.88 0.90
N LEU A 163 -3.77 -4.43 -0.01
CA LEU A 163 -5.22 -4.61 0.03
C LEU A 163 -5.66 -5.36 -1.23
N ASP A 164 -6.28 -6.54 -1.07
CA ASP A 164 -7.03 -7.17 -2.17
C ASP A 164 -8.39 -6.48 -2.32
N ILE A 165 -8.59 -5.74 -3.41
CA ILE A 165 -9.84 -4.98 -3.63
C ILE A 165 -11.06 -5.89 -3.82
N HIS A 166 -10.86 -7.17 -4.11
CA HIS A 166 -11.96 -8.12 -4.28
C HIS A 166 -12.48 -8.61 -2.94
N SER A 167 -11.57 -8.95 -2.01
CA SER A 167 -11.94 -9.46 -0.69
C SER A 167 -12.06 -8.37 0.37
N GLY A 168 -11.52 -7.18 0.11
CA GLY A 168 -11.41 -6.09 1.08
C GLY A 168 -10.44 -6.35 2.23
N ARG A 169 -9.57 -7.36 2.09
CA ARG A 169 -8.63 -7.74 3.14
C ARG A 169 -7.33 -6.98 2.96
N ALA A 170 -6.98 -6.18 3.96
CA ALA A 170 -5.65 -5.60 4.09
C ALA A 170 -4.75 -6.53 4.92
N MET A 171 -3.47 -6.59 4.57
CA MET A 171 -2.44 -7.25 5.38
C MET A 171 -1.09 -6.55 5.22
N VAL A 172 -0.23 -6.69 6.23
CA VAL A 172 1.17 -6.25 6.13
C VAL A 172 1.90 -7.15 5.13
N LEU A 173 2.60 -6.52 4.19
CA LEU A 173 3.29 -7.22 3.11
C LEU A 173 4.71 -7.58 3.55
N THR A 174 4.81 -8.69 4.30
CA THR A 174 6.08 -9.34 4.67
C THR A 174 6.51 -10.33 3.59
N TYR A 175 7.76 -10.81 3.63
CA TYR A 175 8.25 -11.85 2.71
C TYR A 175 7.33 -13.08 2.68
N GLY A 176 6.92 -13.58 3.86
CA GLY A 176 5.96 -14.69 3.97
C GLY A 176 4.57 -14.33 3.44
N GLY A 177 4.11 -13.09 3.68
CA GLY A 177 2.86 -12.57 3.10
C GLY A 177 2.89 -12.58 1.57
N MET A 178 4.01 -12.19 0.97
CA MET A 178 4.19 -12.26 -0.48
C MET A 178 4.21 -13.70 -1.00
N LEU A 179 4.92 -14.63 -0.34
CA LEU A 179 4.91 -16.05 -0.73
C LEU A 179 3.49 -16.63 -0.75
N LYS A 180 2.64 -16.19 0.18
CA LYS A 180 1.22 -16.59 0.22
C LYS A 180 0.42 -15.98 -0.94
N LEU A 181 0.65 -14.70 -1.27
CA LEU A 181 0.00 -14.08 -2.44
C LEU A 181 0.40 -14.78 -3.75
N LEU A 182 1.66 -15.20 -3.85
CA LEU A 182 2.21 -15.86 -5.03
C LEU A 182 1.95 -17.37 -5.08
N GLU A 183 1.22 -17.94 -4.12
CA GLU A 183 1.03 -19.39 -4.00
C GLU A 183 0.39 -20.03 -5.24
N SER A 184 -0.53 -19.30 -5.89
CA SER A 184 -1.19 -19.73 -7.13
C SER A 184 -0.42 -19.38 -8.41
N HIS A 185 0.77 -18.78 -8.29
CA HIS A 185 1.58 -18.29 -9.40
C HIS A 185 3.02 -18.84 -9.30
N ALA A 186 3.18 -20.14 -9.58
CA ALA A 186 4.42 -20.88 -9.34
C ALA A 186 5.69 -20.21 -9.92
N GLU A 187 5.67 -19.80 -11.19
CA GLU A 187 6.82 -19.15 -11.83
C GLU A 187 7.20 -17.83 -11.15
N LEU A 188 6.19 -17.01 -10.81
CA LEU A 188 6.40 -15.73 -10.14
C LEU A 188 6.90 -15.92 -8.70
N LYS A 189 6.43 -16.96 -8.02
CA LYS A 189 6.89 -17.37 -6.68
C LYS A 189 8.34 -17.83 -6.70
N GLU A 190 8.74 -18.66 -7.67
CA GLU A 190 10.13 -19.11 -7.81
C GLU A 190 11.08 -17.95 -8.10
N ALA A 191 10.69 -17.04 -9.00
CA ALA A 191 11.44 -15.83 -9.27
C ALA A 191 11.66 -14.99 -7.98
N PHE A 192 10.58 -14.81 -7.19
CA PHE A 192 10.64 -14.08 -5.91
C PHE A 192 11.56 -14.75 -4.89
N ILE A 193 11.55 -16.08 -4.79
CA ILE A 193 12.40 -16.84 -3.85
C ILE A 193 13.90 -16.65 -4.18
N ASN A 194 14.22 -16.53 -5.47
CA ASN A 194 15.58 -16.40 -5.99
C ASN A 194 16.12 -14.95 -5.97
N GLU A 195 15.33 -13.96 -5.54
CA GLU A 195 15.82 -12.59 -5.36
C GLU A 195 16.91 -12.51 -4.29
N LYS A 196 17.94 -11.70 -4.55
CA LYS A 196 19.09 -11.53 -3.65
C LYS A 196 18.70 -10.75 -2.38
N GLU A 197 17.94 -9.68 -2.55
CA GLU A 197 17.53 -8.77 -1.47
C GLU A 197 16.11 -9.11 -1.02
N LYS A 198 16.02 -10.17 -0.23
CA LYS A 198 14.75 -10.67 0.29
C LYS A 198 14.15 -9.66 1.27
N GLY A 199 12.90 -9.26 1.03
CA GLY A 199 12.16 -8.34 1.88
C GLY A 199 12.39 -6.84 1.61
N ALA A 200 13.23 -6.47 0.64
CA ALA A 200 13.39 -5.07 0.24
C ALA A 200 12.06 -4.49 -0.32
N GLU A 201 11.72 -3.26 0.07
CA GLU A 201 10.42 -2.64 -0.27
C GLU A 201 10.21 -2.54 -1.78
N GLU A 202 11.23 -2.11 -2.52
CA GLU A 202 11.19 -1.97 -3.97
C GLU A 202 10.93 -3.30 -4.67
N MET A 203 11.54 -4.37 -4.15
CA MET A 203 11.34 -5.73 -4.64
C MET A 203 9.91 -6.19 -4.34
N MET A 204 9.41 -5.97 -3.14
CA MET A 204 8.02 -6.31 -2.79
C MET A 204 7.01 -5.58 -3.69
N LEU A 205 7.21 -4.29 -3.94
CA LEU A 205 6.40 -3.50 -4.86
C LEU A 205 6.49 -3.99 -6.31
N LEU A 206 7.68 -4.40 -6.76
CA LEU A 206 7.86 -5.00 -8.08
C LEU A 206 7.00 -6.25 -8.25
N TYR A 207 6.97 -7.15 -7.27
CA TYR A 207 6.19 -8.38 -7.35
C TYR A 207 4.68 -8.13 -7.23
N ILE A 208 4.23 -7.12 -6.48
CA ILE A 208 2.82 -6.68 -6.55
C ILE A 208 2.47 -6.20 -7.96
N ARG A 209 3.33 -5.40 -8.60
CA ARG A 209 3.08 -4.92 -9.97
C ARG A 209 3.02 -6.08 -10.97
N LYS A 210 3.95 -7.03 -10.87
CA LYS A 210 3.93 -8.26 -11.70
C LYS A 210 2.64 -9.04 -11.48
N LEU A 211 2.23 -9.23 -10.23
CA LEU A 211 0.99 -9.94 -9.88
C LEU A 211 -0.27 -9.23 -10.41
N ASN A 212 -0.30 -7.90 -10.38
CA ASN A 212 -1.40 -7.10 -10.92
C ASN A 212 -1.47 -7.09 -12.45
N ALA A 213 -0.39 -7.50 -13.13
CA ALA A 213 -0.31 -7.56 -14.59
C ALA A 213 -0.71 -8.94 -15.15
N LEU A 214 -1.03 -9.90 -14.28
CA LEU A 214 -1.59 -11.22 -14.63
C LEU A 214 -3.10 -11.13 -14.81
#